data_AF-A0AAU7CQ35-F1
#
_entry.id   AF-A0AAU7CQ35-F1
#
_cell.length_a   1.000
_cell.length_b   1.000
_cell.length_c   1.000
_cell.angle_alpha   90.00
_cell.angle_beta   90.00
_cell.angle_gamma   90.00
#
_symmetry.space_group_name_H-M   'P 1'
#
loop_
_entity.id
_entity.type
_entity.pdbx_description
1 polymer ?
#
loop_
_entity_poly.entity_id
_entity_poly.type
_entity_poly.pdbx_seq_one_letter_code
_entity_poly.pdbx_strand_id
1 'polypeptide(L)'
;MLQYELLTTHPYHSTHEDLHYEVHVRHKAVSDEERTFRGQEIREELLARPHPCLRASLLSKKYGWGIHYDERGRIALYPMESDAYRRFVQAGAITTRVFALRSKRA
;
A
#
# COMPACT_ATOMS: atom_id res chain seq x y z
N MET A 1 10.96 -6.54 -1.02
CA MET A 1 9.48 -6.63 -1.08
C MET A 1 9.00 -5.33 -1.75
N LEU A 2 8.46 -5.37 -2.98
CA LEU A 2 8.27 -4.15 -3.80
C LEU A 2 7.39 -3.06 -3.15
N GLN A 3 6.33 -3.47 -2.45
CA GLN A 3 5.44 -2.52 -1.75
C GLN A 3 6.17 -1.72 -0.66
N TYR A 4 7.10 -2.35 0.06
CA TYR A 4 7.90 -1.70 1.08
C TYR A 4 8.77 -0.59 0.47
N GLU A 5 9.49 -0.94 -0.59
CA GLU A 5 10.40 -0.04 -1.30
C GLU A 5 9.63 1.17 -1.84
N LEU A 6 8.57 0.94 -2.61
CA LEU A 6 7.75 2.00 -3.19
C LEU A 6 7.23 3.00 -2.14
N LEU A 7 6.73 2.49 -1.01
CA LEU A 7 6.11 3.31 0.02
C LEU A 7 7.11 3.98 0.97
N THR A 8 8.35 3.50 1.05
CA THR A 8 9.41 4.12 1.86
C THR A 8 10.19 5.17 1.07
N THR A 9 10.36 5.00 -0.24
CA THR A 9 11.01 6.01 -1.08
C THR A 9 10.11 7.22 -1.33
N HIS A 10 8.81 7.00 -1.55
CA HIS A 10 7.86 8.06 -1.89
C HIS A 10 6.59 8.00 -1.03
N PRO A 11 6.65 8.40 0.25
CA PRO A 11 5.48 8.44 1.12
C PRO A 11 4.43 9.42 0.57
N TYR A 12 3.15 9.02 0.63
CA TYR A 12 2.00 9.76 0.10
C TYR A 12 2.05 10.08 -1.40
N HIS A 13 2.77 9.28 -2.18
CA HIS A 13 2.78 9.41 -3.62
C HIS A 13 1.67 8.57 -4.27
N SER A 14 1.60 7.29 -3.92
CA SER A 14 0.74 6.31 -4.58
C SER A 14 -0.51 6.01 -3.77
N THR A 15 -1.64 5.83 -4.46
CA THR A 15 -2.86 5.26 -3.88
C THR A 15 -2.76 3.72 -3.84
N HIS A 16 -3.79 3.06 -3.30
CA HIS A 16 -3.84 1.59 -3.26
C HIS A 16 -3.80 0.97 -4.66
N GLU A 17 -4.55 1.56 -5.60
CA GLU A 17 -4.60 1.10 -6.98
C GLU A 17 -3.26 1.29 -7.69
N ASP A 18 -2.66 2.47 -7.53
CA ASP A 18 -1.38 2.79 -8.17
C ASP A 18 -0.27 1.90 -7.65
N LEU A 19 -0.29 1.57 -6.34
CA LEU A 19 0.65 0.65 -5.73
C LEU A 19 0.53 -0.76 -6.33
N HIS A 20 -0.70 -1.28 -6.48
CA HIS A 20 -0.91 -2.60 -7.09
C HIS A 20 -0.48 -2.62 -8.55
N TYR A 21 -0.81 -1.58 -9.32
CA TYR A 21 -0.40 -1.44 -10.70
C TYR A 21 1.12 -1.42 -10.84
N GLU A 22 1.82 -0.58 -10.08
CA GLU A 22 3.28 -0.47 -10.14
C GLU A 22 3.96 -1.78 -9.71
N VAL A 23 3.44 -2.46 -8.69
CA VAL A 23 3.91 -3.79 -8.29
C VAL A 23 3.68 -4.81 -9.40
N HIS A 24 2.53 -4.77 -10.07
CA HIS A 24 2.20 -5.68 -11.16
C HIS A 24 3.15 -5.50 -12.35
N VAL A 25 3.32 -4.27 -12.82
CA VAL A 25 4.21 -3.89 -13.94
C VAL A 25 5.65 -4.37 -13.65
N ARG A 26 6.18 -4.08 -12.47
CA ARG A 26 7.53 -4.52 -12.06
C ARG A 26 7.65 -6.03 -11.95
N HIS A 27 6.65 -6.69 -11.37
CA HIS A 27 6.65 -8.15 -11.21
C HIS A 27 6.54 -8.89 -12.55
N LYS A 28 5.78 -8.33 -13.50
CA LYS A 28 5.61 -8.88 -14.85
C LYS A 28 6.71 -8.44 -15.82
N ALA A 29 7.61 -7.55 -15.38
CA ALA A 29 8.64 -6.95 -16.23
C ALA A 29 8.06 -6.37 -17.53
N VAL A 30 6.89 -5.73 -17.43
CA VAL A 30 6.24 -5.04 -18.55
C VAL A 30 7.19 -3.95 -19.04
N SER A 31 7.49 -3.95 -20.35
CA SER A 31 8.41 -2.98 -20.93
C SER A 31 7.82 -1.58 -20.92
N ASP A 32 8.66 -0.55 -21.01
CA ASP A 32 8.19 0.83 -21.10
C ASP A 32 7.32 1.06 -22.34
N GLU A 33 7.64 0.42 -23.47
CA GLU A 33 6.85 0.48 -24.69
C GLU A 33 5.45 -0.13 -24.50
N GLU A 34 5.37 -1.30 -23.86
CA GLU A 34 4.07 -1.91 -23.55
C GLU A 34 3.29 -1.09 -22.52
N ARG A 35 3.97 -0.51 -21.53
CA ARG A 35 3.36 0.42 -20.57
C ARG A 35 2.80 1.66 -21.26
N THR A 36 3.50 2.20 -22.26
CA THR A 36 3.03 3.36 -23.03
C THR A 36 1.84 3.02 -23.90
N PHE A 37 1.84 1.87 -24.57
CA PHE A 37 0.77 1.51 -25.51
C PHE A 37 -0.46 0.90 -24.82
N ARG A 38 -0.26 0.09 -23.77
CA ARG A 38 -1.30 -0.72 -23.11
C ARG A 38 -1.43 -0.46 -21.62
N GLY A 39 -0.72 0.50 -21.04
CA GLY A 39 -0.70 0.71 -19.59
C GLY A 39 -2.08 0.94 -18.98
N GLN A 40 -2.95 1.69 -19.67
CA GLN A 40 -4.32 1.89 -19.20
C GLN A 40 -5.14 0.59 -19.24
N GLU A 41 -5.06 -0.17 -20.33
CA GLU A 41 -5.74 -1.48 -20.47
C GLU A 41 -5.27 -2.45 -19.37
N ILE A 42 -3.95 -2.55 -19.15
CA ILE A 42 -3.36 -3.38 -18.08
C ILE A 42 -3.87 -2.93 -16.70
N ARG A 43 -3.97 -1.61 -16.45
CA ARG A 43 -4.49 -1.06 -15.19
C ARG A 43 -5.95 -1.42 -14.99
N GLU A 44 -6.78 -1.27 -16.02
CA GLU A 44 -8.21 -1.58 -15.97
C GLU A 44 -8.44 -3.09 -15.77
N GLU A 45 -7.76 -3.95 -16.53
CA GLU A 45 -7.85 -5.40 -16.40
C GLU A 45 -7.41 -5.89 -15.01
N LEU A 46 -6.34 -5.29 -14.47
CA LEU A 46 -5.87 -5.59 -13.13
C LEU A 46 -6.99 -5.22 -12.13
N LEU A 47 -7.39 -3.95 -12.10
CA LEU A 47 -8.31 -3.39 -11.11
C LEU A 47 -9.76 -3.89 -11.24
N ALA A 48 -10.13 -4.51 -12.36
CA ALA A 48 -11.39 -5.23 -12.51
C ALA A 48 -11.53 -6.38 -11.50
N ARG A 49 -10.43 -6.87 -10.94
CA ARG A 49 -10.42 -7.89 -9.89
C ARG A 49 -10.24 -7.25 -8.51
N PRO A 50 -10.90 -7.78 -7.47
CA PRO A 50 -10.72 -7.28 -6.10
C PRO A 50 -9.30 -7.56 -5.62
N HIS A 51 -8.66 -6.54 -5.05
CA HIS A 51 -7.32 -6.65 -4.51
C HIS A 51 -7.30 -6.68 -2.98
N PRO A 52 -6.34 -7.42 -2.38
CA PRO A 52 -6.20 -7.45 -0.94
C PRO A 52 -5.77 -6.07 -0.42
N CYS A 53 -6.49 -5.59 0.59
CA CYS A 53 -6.09 -4.37 1.29
C CYS A 53 -4.74 -4.54 2.00
N LEU A 54 -4.03 -3.44 2.23
CA LEU A 54 -2.72 -3.50 2.90
C LEU A 54 -2.79 -3.95 4.37
N ARG A 55 -3.98 -3.99 4.98
CA ARG A 55 -4.19 -4.63 6.29
C ARG A 55 -3.92 -6.14 6.26
N ALA A 56 -4.01 -6.77 5.09
CA ALA A 56 -3.67 -8.18 4.88
C ALA A 56 -2.18 -8.39 4.59
N SER A 57 -1.42 -7.32 4.31
CA SER A 57 -0.02 -7.43 3.89
C SER A 57 0.89 -7.89 5.03
N LEU A 58 2.05 -8.46 4.67
CA LEU A 58 3.08 -8.81 5.66
C LEU A 58 3.67 -7.57 6.37
N LEU A 59 3.61 -6.40 5.72
CA LEU A 59 4.08 -5.13 6.30
C LEU A 59 3.42 -4.87 7.65
N SER A 60 2.09 -4.90 7.67
CA SER A 60 1.33 -4.66 8.89
C SER A 60 1.23 -5.89 9.80
N LYS A 61 1.14 -7.09 9.22
CA LYS A 61 0.91 -8.33 10.00
C LYS A 61 2.16 -8.91 10.66
N LYS A 62 3.32 -8.83 10.00
CA LYS A 62 4.55 -9.50 10.44
C LYS A 62 5.64 -8.50 10.82
N TYR A 63 5.74 -7.40 10.08
CA TYR A 63 6.87 -6.47 10.19
C TYR A 63 6.57 -5.22 11.02
N GLY A 64 5.38 -5.09 11.61
CA GLY A 64 5.07 -3.99 12.54
C GLY A 64 4.95 -2.61 11.88
N TRP A 65 4.67 -2.53 10.59
CA TRP A 65 4.47 -1.25 9.92
C TRP A 65 3.04 -0.75 10.08
N GLY A 66 2.93 0.50 10.53
CA GLY A 66 1.73 1.31 10.41
C GLY A 66 1.55 1.80 8.99
N ILE A 67 0.32 1.71 8.49
CA ILE A 67 -0.05 2.16 7.15
C ILE A 67 -1.02 3.31 7.34
N HIS A 68 -0.61 4.49 6.88
CA HIS A 68 -1.43 5.69 6.96
C HIS A 68 -1.91 6.06 5.56
N TYR A 69 -3.18 6.47 5.48
CA TYR A 69 -3.81 6.99 4.29
C TYR A 69 -4.13 8.46 4.55
N ASP A 70 -3.72 9.34 3.64
CA ASP A 70 -4.17 10.73 3.71
C ASP A 70 -5.61 10.90 3.18
N GLU A 71 -6.09 12.14 3.17
CA GLU A 71 -7.43 12.50 2.69
C GLU A 71 -7.67 12.15 1.21
N ARG A 72 -6.60 11.95 0.43
CA ARG A 72 -6.65 11.56 -0.98
C ARG A 72 -6.44 10.06 -1.19
N GLY A 73 -6.34 9.27 -0.12
CA GLY A 73 -6.09 7.84 -0.17
C GLY A 73 -4.65 7.46 -0.53
N ARG A 74 -3.69 8.40 -0.48
CA ARG A 74 -2.27 8.15 -0.74
C ARG A 74 -1.62 7.56 0.50
N ILE A 75 -0.65 6.66 0.29
CA ILE A 75 -0.17 5.76 1.32
C ILE A 75 1.21 6.15 1.82
N ALA A 76 1.41 6.11 3.14
CA ALA A 76 2.72 6.17 3.77
C ALA A 76 2.90 5.05 4.80
N LEU A 77 4.16 4.63 5.00
CA LEU A 77 4.55 3.67 6.01
C LEU A 77 5.22 4.36 7.20
N TYR A 78 4.83 3.94 8.40
CA TYR A 78 5.45 4.38 9.65
C TYR A 78 5.87 3.17 10.47
N PRO A 79 7.14 3.07 10.93
CA PRO A 79 7.53 2.04 11.88
C PRO A 79 6.70 2.16 13.17
N MET A 80 6.27 1.05 13.76
CA MET A 80 5.50 1.07 15.02
C MET A 80 6.23 1.77 16.18
N GLU A 81 7.57 1.77 16.15
CA GLU A 81 8.40 2.43 17.16
C GLU A 81 8.54 3.94 16.97
N SER A 82 8.11 4.48 15.82
CA SER A 82 8.28 5.90 15.49
C SER A 82 7.35 6.82 16.29
N ASP A 83 7.82 8.05 16.55
CA ASP A 83 7.00 9.08 17.19
C ASP A 83 5.78 9.45 16.34
N ALA A 84 5.92 9.45 15.01
CA ALA A 84 4.81 9.71 14.09
C ALA A 84 3.71 8.65 14.23
N TYR A 85 4.07 7.36 14.29
CA TYR A 85 3.11 6.29 14.55
C TYR A 85 2.37 6.50 15.88
N ARG A 86 3.11 6.81 16.95
CA ARG A 86 2.51 7.10 18.27
C ARG A 86 1.55 8.28 18.24
N ARG A 87 1.89 9.35 17.52
CA ARG A 87 1.01 10.53 17.32
C ARG A 87 -0.28 10.14 16.62
N PHE A 88 -0.23 9.39 15.52
CA PHE A 88 -1.46 8.94 14.82
C PHE A 88 -2.33 8.04 15.70
N VAL A 89 -1.71 7.18 16.51
CA VAL A 89 -2.43 6.31 17.45
C VAL A 89 -3.13 7.10 18.55
N GLN A 90 -2.55 8.23 18.99
CA GLN A 90 -3.07 9.10 20.04
C GLN A 90 -4.04 10.18 19.54
N ALA A 91 -4.00 10.52 18.25
CA ALA A 91 -4.83 11.55 17.62
C ALA A 91 -6.29 11.10 17.39
N GLY A 92 -6.90 10.37 18.33
CA GLY A 92 -8.10 9.55 18.16
C GLY A 92 -9.39 10.22 17.64
N ALA A 93 -9.43 11.55 17.50
CA ALA A 93 -10.52 12.27 16.84
C ALA A 93 -10.24 12.62 15.36
N ILE A 94 -8.97 12.61 14.93
CA ILE A 94 -8.51 13.05 13.60
C ILE A 94 -8.28 11.85 12.67
N THR A 95 -7.92 10.69 13.21
CA THR A 95 -7.54 9.52 12.40
C THR A 95 -8.34 8.28 12.82
N THR A 96 -9.05 7.69 11.86
CA THR A 96 -9.73 6.41 12.05
C THR A 96 -8.70 5.27 12.10
N ARG A 97 -8.61 4.61 13.25
CA ARG A 97 -7.67 3.49 13.44
C ARG A 97 -8.34 2.15 13.12
N VAL A 98 -7.69 1.37 12.26
CA VAL A 98 -8.10 -0.02 11.95
C VAL A 98 -6.95 -0.98 12.22
N PHE A 99 -7.25 -2.14 12.79
CA PHE A 99 -6.24 -3.16 13.06
C PHE A 99 -5.86 -3.94 11.79
N ALA A 100 -4.60 -4.39 11.73
CA ALA A 100 -4.16 -5.36 10.73
C ALA A 100 -5.01 -6.65 10.80
N LEU A 101 -5.22 -7.30 9.66
CA LEU A 101 -5.99 -8.53 9.61
C LEU A 101 -5.21 -9.66 10.28
N ARG A 102 -5.86 -10.38 11.19
CA ARG A 102 -5.24 -11.56 11.82
C ARG A 102 -5.24 -12.72 10.83
N SER A 103 -4.11 -13.40 10.67
CA SER A 103 -4.13 -14.73 10.04
C SER A 103 -4.89 -15.69 10.96
N LYS A 104 -5.95 -16.34 10.47
CA LYS A 104 -6.41 -17.59 11.08
C LYS A 104 -5.22 -18.56 11.00
N ARG A 105 -4.67 -18.95 12.14
CA ARG A 105 -3.74 -20.08 12.18
C ARG A 105 -4.55 -21.33 11.83
N ALA A 106 -4.03 -22.14 10.91
CA ALA A 106 -4.39 -23.55 10.83
C ALA A 106 -3.78 -24.28 12.04
#